data_AF-A0A974UYZ0-F1
#
_entry.id   AF-A0A974UYZ0-F1
#
_cell.length_a   1.000
_cell.length_b   1.000
_cell.length_c   1.000
_cell.angle_alpha   90.00
_cell.angle_beta   90.00
_cell.angle_gamma   90.00
#
_symmetry.space_group_name_H-M   'P 1'
#
loop_
_entity.id
_entity.type
_entity.pdbx_description
1 polymer ?
#
loop_
_entity_poly.entity_id
_entity_poly.type
_entity_poly.pdbx_seq_one_letter_code
_entity_poly.pdbx_strand_id
1 'polypeptide(L)'
;MIHPVGQFSARYGPGLSADVTRRIIAAVPQVVGWKMTYNYDGFREIAGVLRAAGRPVGIYGAVGKYFHENLANDTLDGTSAGSFNFALERMVEHISAWRKGDVARATEIWRGGLAALQDYIFSDFGRLHIRYKAATWLRGFIDNPLMRPPVPAPRRQEIGDLTRLLRGTDLTTRPDDEISELAAEFGLK
;
A
#
# COMPACT_ATOMS: atom_id res chain seq x y z
N MET A 1 -10.80 -15.00 -0.85
CA MET A 1 -10.80 -13.52 -0.92
C MET A 1 -10.79 -13.11 -2.39
N ILE A 2 -11.48 -12.03 -2.75
CA ILE A 2 -11.51 -11.53 -4.13
C ILE A 2 -10.83 -10.16 -4.24
N HIS A 3 -10.42 -9.82 -5.45
CA HIS A 3 -9.87 -8.51 -5.83
C HIS A 3 -10.87 -7.81 -6.79
N PRO A 4 -11.89 -7.12 -6.25
CA PRO A 4 -12.96 -6.53 -7.02
C PRO A 4 -12.49 -5.19 -7.61
N VAL A 5 -12.35 -5.17 -8.93
CA VAL A 5 -11.96 -3.99 -9.70
C VAL A 5 -13.06 -3.71 -10.73
N GLY A 6 -13.44 -2.45 -10.86
CA GLY A 6 -14.40 -1.95 -11.83
C GLY A 6 -13.80 -0.89 -12.72
N GLN A 7 -14.67 -0.25 -13.52
CA GLN A 7 -14.31 0.97 -14.22
C GLN A 7 -14.01 2.08 -13.21
N PHE A 8 -12.98 2.89 -13.50
CA PHE A 8 -12.63 4.01 -12.63
C PHE A 8 -13.82 4.96 -12.46
N SER A 9 -14.10 5.32 -11.21
CA SER A 9 -15.10 6.34 -10.86
C SER A 9 -14.53 7.30 -9.82
N ALA A 10 -15.02 8.55 -9.82
CA ALA A 10 -14.60 9.54 -8.84
C ALA A 10 -14.92 9.09 -7.39
N ARG A 11 -16.03 8.36 -7.21
CA ARG A 11 -16.51 7.93 -5.90
C ARG A 11 -15.75 6.73 -5.33
N TYR A 12 -15.40 5.73 -6.15
CA TYR A 12 -14.83 4.48 -5.68
C TYR A 12 -13.39 4.22 -6.16
N GLY A 13 -12.82 5.14 -6.94
CA GLY A 13 -11.57 4.90 -7.65
C GLY A 13 -11.73 3.68 -8.56
N PRO A 14 -10.81 2.70 -8.53
CA PRO A 14 -10.90 1.48 -9.33
C PRO A 14 -11.81 0.39 -8.72
N GLY A 15 -12.45 0.63 -7.57
CA GLY A 15 -13.29 -0.37 -6.91
C GLY A 15 -14.75 -0.41 -7.42
N LEU A 16 -15.53 -1.38 -6.94
CA LEU A 16 -16.94 -1.57 -7.31
C LEU A 16 -17.89 -0.72 -6.45
N SER A 17 -19.04 -0.32 -7.00
CA SER A 17 -20.03 0.44 -6.21
C SER A 17 -20.63 -0.37 -5.06
N ALA A 18 -21.25 0.34 -4.10
CA ALA A 18 -21.93 -0.29 -2.97
C ALA A 18 -23.03 -1.28 -3.40
N ASP A 19 -23.83 -0.93 -4.41
CA ASP A 19 -24.90 -1.80 -4.90
C ASP A 19 -24.37 -3.10 -5.53
N VAL A 20 -23.31 -3.00 -6.33
CA VAL A 20 -22.65 -4.18 -6.91
C VAL A 20 -22.04 -5.04 -5.80
N THR A 21 -21.38 -4.40 -4.83
CA THR A 21 -20.81 -5.09 -3.67
C THR A 21 -21.87 -5.87 -2.91
N ARG A 22 -23.02 -5.26 -2.57
CA ARG A 22 -24.15 -5.93 -1.89
C ARG A 22 -24.65 -7.15 -2.67
N ARG A 23 -24.83 -7.01 -3.98
CA ARG A 23 -25.28 -8.11 -4.84
C ARG A 23 -24.29 -9.27 -4.83
N ILE A 24 -22.99 -8.99 -4.94
CA ILE A 24 -21.95 -10.02 -4.95
C ILE A 24 -21.90 -10.76 -3.61
N ILE A 25 -21.84 -10.05 -2.48
CA ILE A 25 -21.70 -10.71 -1.17
C ILE A 25 -22.94 -11.51 -0.77
N ALA A 26 -24.12 -11.14 -1.27
CA ALA A 26 -25.37 -11.88 -1.10
C ALA A 26 -25.44 -13.11 -2.01
N ALA A 27 -25.03 -12.98 -3.28
CA ALA A 27 -25.11 -14.07 -4.25
C ALA A 27 -24.00 -15.13 -4.09
N VAL A 28 -22.83 -14.74 -3.56
CA VAL A 28 -21.63 -15.60 -3.52
C VAL A 28 -21.13 -15.73 -2.07
N PRO A 29 -21.69 -16.65 -1.27
CA PRO A 29 -21.32 -16.82 0.14
C PRO A 29 -19.85 -17.22 0.34
N GLN A 30 -19.20 -17.81 -0.66
CA GLN A 30 -17.77 -18.17 -0.64
C GLN A 30 -16.84 -16.94 -0.65
N VAL A 31 -17.36 -15.74 -0.91
CA VAL A 31 -16.60 -14.49 -0.75
C VAL A 31 -16.45 -14.20 0.73
N VAL A 32 -15.38 -14.71 1.34
CA VAL A 32 -15.03 -14.52 2.76
C VAL A 32 -14.09 -13.33 3.02
N GLY A 33 -13.67 -12.64 1.96
CA GLY A 33 -12.75 -11.53 2.07
C GLY A 33 -12.72 -10.64 0.84
N TRP A 34 -12.50 -9.36 1.05
CA TRP A 34 -12.61 -8.30 0.06
C TRP A 34 -11.36 -7.42 0.07
N LYS A 35 -10.60 -7.45 -1.03
CA LYS A 35 -9.43 -6.57 -1.20
C LYS A 35 -9.87 -5.16 -1.59
N MET A 36 -9.48 -4.18 -0.80
CA MET A 36 -9.92 -2.80 -0.90
C MET A 36 -8.94 -1.95 -1.73
N THR A 37 -9.23 -1.79 -3.02
CA THR A 37 -8.48 -0.93 -3.97
C THR A 37 -9.01 0.50 -4.06
N TYR A 38 -9.96 0.83 -3.20
CA TYR A 38 -10.73 2.06 -3.23
C TYR A 38 -9.87 3.30 -2.90
N ASN A 39 -10.35 4.45 -3.33
CA ASN A 39 -9.98 5.73 -2.71
C ASN A 39 -10.54 5.79 -1.26
N TYR A 40 -10.24 6.86 -0.53
CA TYR A 40 -10.63 6.99 0.88
C TYR A 40 -12.15 6.90 1.10
N ASP A 41 -12.94 7.68 0.36
CA ASP A 41 -14.40 7.70 0.52
C ASP A 41 -15.04 6.37 0.13
N GLY A 42 -14.62 5.79 -0.99
CA GLY A 42 -15.07 4.48 -1.44
C GLY A 42 -14.71 3.40 -0.42
N PHE A 43 -13.53 3.46 0.19
CA PHE A 43 -13.14 2.50 1.23
C PHE A 43 -14.12 2.55 2.40
N ARG A 44 -14.39 3.75 2.93
CA ARG A 44 -15.28 3.95 4.07
C ARG A 44 -16.70 3.44 3.79
N GLU A 45 -17.25 3.76 2.63
CA GLU A 45 -18.58 3.32 2.24
C GLU A 45 -18.67 1.80 2.09
N ILE A 46 -17.71 1.19 1.39
CA ILE A 46 -17.69 -0.25 1.16
C ILE A 46 -17.41 -1.02 2.44
N ALA A 47 -16.56 -0.51 3.34
CA ALA A 47 -16.38 -1.10 4.65
C ALA A 47 -17.71 -1.18 5.42
N GLY A 48 -18.53 -0.13 5.39
CA GLY A 48 -19.87 -0.14 5.98
C GLY A 48 -20.79 -1.20 5.36
N VAL A 49 -20.78 -1.36 4.04
CA VAL A 49 -21.53 -2.42 3.34
C VAL A 49 -21.10 -3.82 3.81
N LEU A 50 -19.80 -4.05 3.90
CA LEU A 50 -19.24 -5.35 4.30
C LEU A 50 -19.51 -5.66 5.78
N ARG A 51 -19.46 -4.65 6.67
CA ARG A 51 -19.80 -4.80 8.09
C ARG A 51 -21.29 -5.02 8.32
N ALA A 52 -22.15 -4.44 7.49
CA ALA A 52 -23.59 -4.66 7.53
C ALA A 52 -24.01 -6.01 6.90
N ALA A 53 -23.07 -6.78 6.33
CA ALA A 53 -23.37 -8.11 5.83
C ALA A 53 -23.79 -9.01 7.01
N GLY A 54 -24.84 -9.81 6.84
CA GLY A 54 -25.30 -10.78 7.83
C GLY A 54 -24.33 -11.95 8.08
N ARG A 55 -23.06 -11.82 7.66
CA ARG A 55 -21.98 -12.79 7.82
C ARG A 55 -20.62 -12.07 7.82
N PRO A 56 -19.59 -12.63 8.47
CA PRO A 56 -18.25 -12.07 8.42
C PRO A 56 -17.68 -12.04 6.99
N VAL A 57 -17.19 -10.86 6.57
CA VAL A 57 -16.39 -10.69 5.36
C VAL A 57 -15.17 -9.86 5.74
N GLY A 58 -13.97 -10.43 5.59
CA GLY A 58 -12.74 -9.73 5.93
C GLY A 58 -12.46 -8.55 4.99
N ILE A 59 -12.04 -7.42 5.53
CA ILE A 59 -11.69 -6.20 4.81
C ILE A 59 -10.17 -6.09 4.72
N TYR A 60 -9.63 -6.21 3.51
CA TYR A 60 -8.18 -6.28 3.27
C TYR A 60 -7.68 -5.05 2.52
N GLY A 61 -6.95 -4.15 3.18
CA GLY A 61 -6.41 -2.95 2.53
C GLY A 61 -5.41 -3.25 1.41
N ALA A 62 -5.52 -2.56 0.28
CA ALA A 62 -4.51 -2.61 -0.78
C ALA A 62 -3.64 -1.34 -0.84
N VAL A 63 -4.14 -0.23 -0.31
CA VAL A 63 -3.54 1.10 -0.41
C VAL A 63 -2.96 1.51 0.94
N GLY A 64 -1.64 1.41 1.08
CA GLY A 64 -0.91 1.63 2.33
C GLY A 64 -1.15 3.00 2.95
N LYS A 65 -1.30 4.05 2.15
CA LYS A 65 -1.46 5.44 2.62
C LYS A 65 -2.74 5.72 3.44
N TYR A 66 -3.70 4.80 3.46
CA TYR A 66 -4.92 4.94 4.26
C TYR A 66 -4.95 4.04 5.50
N PHE A 67 -3.85 3.36 5.81
CA PHE A 67 -3.87 2.36 6.88
C PHE A 67 -4.10 2.97 8.25
N HIS A 68 -3.56 4.16 8.51
CA HIS A 68 -3.74 4.83 9.79
C HIS A 68 -5.22 5.10 10.08
N GLU A 69 -5.94 5.68 9.12
CA GLU A 69 -7.36 5.98 9.24
C GLU A 69 -8.22 4.72 9.23
N ASN A 70 -7.87 3.73 8.42
CA ASN A 70 -8.65 2.48 8.35
C ASN A 70 -8.53 1.65 9.63
N LEU A 71 -7.34 1.64 10.26
CA LEU A 71 -7.13 1.03 11.57
C LEU A 71 -7.86 1.80 12.67
N ALA A 72 -7.80 3.14 12.65
CA ALA A 72 -8.52 3.99 13.60
C ALA A 72 -10.05 3.77 13.56
N ASN A 73 -10.58 3.43 12.38
CA ASN A 73 -12.01 3.15 12.17
C ASN A 73 -12.39 1.67 12.36
N ASP A 74 -11.46 0.78 12.76
CA ASP A 74 -11.69 -0.67 12.87
C ASP A 74 -12.22 -1.32 11.57
N THR A 75 -11.70 -0.84 10.43
CA THR A 75 -12.09 -1.27 9.08
C THR A 75 -10.96 -1.95 8.31
N LEU A 76 -9.88 -2.36 9.00
CA LEU A 76 -8.74 -3.05 8.41
C LEU A 76 -8.47 -4.38 9.14
N ASP A 77 -9.11 -5.46 8.68
CA ASP A 77 -8.93 -6.81 9.26
C ASP A 77 -7.58 -7.40 8.88
N GLY A 78 -7.11 -7.05 7.68
CA GLY A 78 -5.83 -7.49 7.14
C GLY A 78 -5.43 -6.66 5.93
N THR A 79 -4.43 -7.13 5.21
CA THR A 79 -3.90 -6.38 4.07
C THR A 79 -3.18 -7.27 3.07
N SER A 80 -3.22 -6.85 1.81
CA SER A 80 -2.42 -7.39 0.71
C SER A 80 -1.92 -6.20 -0.09
N ALA A 81 -0.90 -5.53 0.44
CA ALA A 81 -0.34 -4.30 -0.10
C ALA A 81 1.14 -4.45 -0.46
N GLY A 82 1.57 -3.72 -1.50
CA GLY A 82 2.97 -3.74 -1.92
C GLY A 82 3.92 -3.08 -0.91
N SER A 83 3.39 -2.26 0.01
CA SER A 83 4.13 -1.60 1.10
C SER A 83 5.01 -2.55 1.91
N PHE A 84 4.61 -3.82 2.03
CA PHE A 84 5.35 -4.83 2.78
C PHE A 84 6.62 -5.32 2.08
N ASN A 85 6.82 -5.02 0.79
CA ASN A 85 8.06 -5.40 0.09
C ASN A 85 9.25 -4.50 0.46
N PHE A 86 9.00 -3.33 1.04
CA PHE A 86 10.06 -2.35 1.33
C PHE A 86 9.95 -1.70 2.71
N ALA A 87 8.84 -1.84 3.42
CA ALA A 87 8.62 -1.26 4.74
C ALA A 87 7.95 -2.24 5.71
N LEU A 88 8.19 -3.55 5.56
CA LEU A 88 7.59 -4.61 6.36
C LEU A 88 7.63 -4.28 7.87
N GLU A 89 8.79 -3.93 8.38
CA GLU A 89 9.06 -3.72 9.79
C GLU A 89 8.18 -2.58 10.34
N ARG A 90 8.27 -1.39 9.73
CA ARG A 90 7.50 -0.22 10.15
C ARG A 90 5.99 -0.38 9.96
N MET A 91 5.55 -1.05 8.89
CA MET A 91 4.13 -1.33 8.66
C MET A 91 3.58 -2.30 9.71
N VAL A 92 4.32 -3.35 10.08
CA VAL A 92 3.90 -4.32 11.10
C VAL A 92 3.90 -3.69 12.49
N GLU A 93 4.91 -2.89 12.83
CA GLU A 93 4.96 -2.14 14.09
C GLU A 93 3.75 -1.20 14.23
N HIS A 94 3.44 -0.45 13.16
CA HIS A 94 2.30 0.46 13.11
C HIS A 94 0.96 -0.27 13.33
N ILE A 95 0.72 -1.36 12.59
CA ILE A 95 -0.49 -2.18 12.73
C ILE A 95 -0.57 -2.80 14.12
N SER A 96 0.56 -3.28 14.66
CA SER A 96 0.61 -3.90 15.98
C SER A 96 0.31 -2.91 17.10
N ALA A 97 0.80 -1.66 16.98
CA ALA A 97 0.49 -0.60 17.93
C ALA A 97 -1.02 -0.31 17.98
N TRP A 98 -1.67 -0.15 16.82
CA TRP A 98 -3.12 -0.01 16.73
C TRP A 98 -3.88 -1.18 17.37
N ARG A 99 -3.49 -2.43 17.04
CA ARG A 99 -4.13 -3.63 17.59
C ARG A 99 -3.97 -3.79 19.10
N LYS A 100 -2.92 -3.21 19.69
CA LYS A 100 -2.68 -3.19 21.14
C LYS A 100 -3.36 -2.00 21.84
N GLY A 101 -4.04 -1.12 21.10
CA GLY A 101 -4.62 0.12 21.64
C GLY A 101 -3.59 1.22 21.93
N ASP A 102 -2.34 1.07 21.49
CA ASP A 102 -1.29 2.07 21.66
C ASP A 102 -1.34 3.11 20.52
N VAL A 103 -2.35 3.97 20.60
CA VAL A 103 -2.61 5.02 19.60
C VAL A 103 -1.47 6.02 19.53
N ALA A 104 -0.81 6.32 20.65
CA ALA A 104 0.31 7.24 20.71
C ALA A 104 1.48 6.69 19.88
N ARG A 105 1.88 5.44 20.12
CA ARG A 105 2.94 4.78 19.34
C ARG A 105 2.56 4.62 17.88
N ALA A 106 1.32 4.23 17.58
CA ALA A 106 0.86 4.11 16.20
C ALA A 106 0.96 5.46 15.46
N THR A 107 0.60 6.55 16.12
CA THR A 107 0.68 7.90 15.56
C THR A 107 2.12 8.36 15.38
N GLU A 108 2.99 8.06 16.35
CA GLU A 108 4.42 8.34 16.27
C GLU A 108 5.05 7.65 15.06
N ILE A 109 4.86 6.34 14.89
CA ILE A 109 5.39 5.58 13.74
C ILE A 109 4.86 6.16 12.42
N TRP A 110 3.56 6.45 12.37
CA TRP A 110 2.94 6.98 11.15
C TRP A 110 3.50 8.35 10.77
N ARG A 111 3.61 9.27 11.74
CA ARG A 111 4.11 10.63 11.53
C ARG A 111 5.64 10.70 11.42
N GLY A 112 6.36 9.70 11.91
CA GLY A 112 7.81 9.54 11.77
C GLY A 112 8.26 9.14 10.36
N GLY A 113 7.66 9.73 9.33
CA GLY A 113 8.01 9.53 7.93
C GLY A 113 7.21 8.45 7.18
N LEU A 114 6.57 7.49 7.88
CA LEU A 114 5.88 6.39 7.22
C LEU A 114 4.72 6.89 6.34
N ALA A 115 3.95 7.86 6.82
CA ALA A 115 2.89 8.51 6.05
C ALA A 115 3.43 9.12 4.75
N ALA A 116 4.50 9.91 4.82
CA ALA A 116 5.11 10.56 3.66
C ALA A 116 5.66 9.55 2.64
N LEU A 117 6.25 8.44 3.11
CA LEU A 117 6.68 7.34 2.26
C LEU A 117 5.48 6.71 1.53
N GLN A 118 4.40 6.37 2.25
CA GLN A 118 3.21 5.79 1.62
C GLN A 118 2.54 6.78 0.66
N ASP A 119 2.42 8.06 1.02
CA ASP A 119 1.84 9.09 0.15
C ASP A 119 2.62 9.23 -1.15
N TYR A 120 3.95 9.25 -1.08
CA TYR A 120 4.79 9.28 -2.26
C TYR A 120 4.58 8.03 -3.14
N ILE A 121 4.64 6.84 -2.55
CA ILE A 121 4.46 5.57 -3.28
C ILE A 121 3.10 5.54 -4.01
N PHE A 122 2.03 5.94 -3.33
CA PHE A 122 0.65 5.90 -3.83
C PHE A 122 0.17 7.24 -4.46
N SER A 123 1.07 8.15 -4.80
CA SER A 123 0.74 9.41 -5.49
C SER A 123 0.48 9.21 -6.99
N ASP A 124 1.08 8.18 -7.59
CA ASP A 124 0.91 7.84 -9.00
C ASP A 124 0.72 6.32 -9.14
N PHE A 125 -0.53 5.91 -9.35
CA PHE A 125 -0.88 4.50 -9.51
C PHE A 125 -0.27 3.85 -10.76
N GLY A 126 0.03 4.63 -11.81
CA GLY A 126 0.68 4.13 -13.02
C GLY A 126 2.14 3.75 -12.78
N ARG A 127 2.78 4.34 -11.76
CA ARG A 127 4.17 4.05 -11.36
C ARG A 127 4.28 3.22 -10.09
N LEU A 128 3.16 2.79 -9.52
CA LEU A 128 3.09 2.11 -8.23
C LEU A 128 4.06 0.92 -8.12
N HIS A 129 4.01 0.00 -9.07
CA HIS A 129 4.84 -1.21 -9.04
C HIS A 129 6.32 -0.93 -9.30
N ILE A 130 6.63 0.11 -10.09
CA ILE A 130 8.01 0.56 -10.31
C ILE A 130 8.58 1.07 -8.99
N ARG A 131 7.81 1.87 -8.26
CA ARG A 131 8.23 2.43 -6.98
C ARG A 131 8.34 1.36 -5.89
N TYR A 132 7.44 0.37 -5.85
CA TYR A 132 7.60 -0.79 -4.96
C TYR A 132 8.92 -1.50 -5.21
N LYS A 133 9.18 -1.86 -6.48
CA LYS A 133 10.37 -2.63 -6.83
C LYS A 133 11.66 -1.83 -6.59
N ALA A 134 11.67 -0.54 -6.96
CA ALA A 134 12.79 0.35 -6.68
C ALA A 134 13.04 0.50 -5.18
N ALA A 135 12.01 0.68 -4.35
CA ALA A 135 12.15 0.76 -2.90
C ALA A 135 12.69 -0.55 -2.30
N THR A 136 12.22 -1.71 -2.78
CA THR A 136 12.72 -3.03 -2.36
C THR A 136 14.19 -3.25 -2.76
N TRP A 137 14.57 -2.80 -3.96
CA TRP A 137 15.96 -2.83 -4.42
C TRP A 137 16.84 -1.90 -3.56
N LEU A 138 16.39 -0.69 -3.26
CA LEU A 138 17.07 0.25 -2.37
C LEU A 138 17.25 -0.30 -0.94
N ARG A 139 16.31 -1.11 -0.46
CA ARG A 139 16.43 -1.83 0.83
C ARG A 139 17.45 -2.98 0.80
N GLY A 140 18.01 -3.32 -0.36
CA GLY A 140 18.95 -4.44 -0.50
C GLY A 140 18.31 -5.82 -0.63
N PHE A 141 16.99 -5.90 -0.79
CA PHE A 141 16.27 -7.19 -0.76
C PHE A 141 16.22 -7.90 -2.12
N ILE A 142 16.48 -7.17 -3.20
CA ILE A 142 16.57 -7.70 -4.56
C ILE A 142 17.71 -6.99 -5.29
N ASP A 143 18.28 -7.65 -6.30
CA ASP A 143 19.46 -7.14 -7.03
C ASP A 143 19.11 -6.24 -8.21
N ASN A 144 17.89 -6.34 -8.74
CA ASN A 144 17.49 -5.68 -9.98
C ASN A 144 16.23 -4.81 -9.78
N PRO A 145 16.27 -3.49 -10.05
CA PRO A 145 15.12 -2.60 -9.92
C PRO A 145 14.18 -2.58 -11.14
N LEU A 146 14.59 -3.17 -12.26
CA LEU A 146 13.89 -3.09 -13.54
C LEU A 146 12.70 -4.05 -13.61
N MET A 147 11.59 -3.59 -14.18
CA MET A 147 10.43 -4.42 -14.49
C MET A 147 10.57 -5.02 -15.89
N ARG A 148 9.83 -6.11 -16.16
CA ARG A 148 9.76 -6.67 -17.51
C ARG A 148 9.13 -5.62 -18.47
N PRO A 149 9.67 -5.43 -19.69
CA PRO A 149 9.05 -4.57 -20.69
C PRO A 149 7.58 -4.97 -20.96
N PRO A 150 6.68 -4.00 -21.26
CA PRO A 150 6.96 -2.60 -21.63
C PRO A 150 6.99 -1.62 -20.44
N VAL A 151 7.03 -2.11 -19.19
CA VAL A 151 7.04 -1.23 -18.01
C VAL A 151 8.32 -0.40 -18.00
N PRO A 152 8.26 0.94 -17.86
CA PRO A 152 9.45 1.77 -17.89
C PRO A 152 10.33 1.55 -16.65
N ALA A 153 11.60 1.88 -16.79
CA ALA A 153 12.54 1.93 -15.68
C ALA A 153 12.13 2.98 -14.61
N PRO A 154 12.59 2.82 -13.35
CA PRO A 154 12.51 3.89 -12.36
C PRO A 154 13.32 5.12 -12.81
N ARG A 155 12.83 6.31 -12.50
CA ARG A 155 13.54 7.57 -12.80
C ARG A 155 14.58 7.83 -11.72
N ARG A 156 15.69 8.53 -12.04
CA ARG A 156 16.67 8.95 -11.03
C ARG A 156 16.07 9.80 -9.91
N GLN A 157 15.12 10.68 -10.24
CA GLN A 157 14.37 11.42 -9.23
C GLN A 157 13.63 10.48 -8.29
N GLU A 158 13.02 9.40 -8.80
CA GLU A 158 12.31 8.44 -7.96
C GLU A 158 13.26 7.70 -7.03
N ILE A 159 14.45 7.35 -7.49
CA ILE A 159 15.50 6.73 -6.67
C ILE A 159 15.88 7.67 -5.53
N GLY A 160 16.20 8.93 -5.82
CA GLY A 160 16.58 9.91 -4.81
C GLY A 160 15.49 10.18 -3.78
N ASP A 161 14.24 10.36 -4.23
CA ASP A 161 13.10 10.57 -3.34
C ASP A 161 12.82 9.35 -2.46
N LEU A 162 12.86 8.14 -3.02
CA LEU A 162 12.67 6.90 -2.26
C LEU A 162 13.78 6.70 -1.23
N THR A 163 15.05 6.90 -1.58
CA THR A 163 16.15 6.78 -0.62
C THR A 163 15.96 7.71 0.56
N ARG A 164 15.64 8.99 0.30
CA ARG A 164 15.36 9.98 1.35
C ARG A 164 14.18 9.57 2.22
N LEU A 165 13.07 9.14 1.62
CA LEU A 165 11.86 8.77 2.36
C LEU A 165 12.03 7.48 3.16
N LEU A 166 12.74 6.47 2.64
CA LEU A 166 13.05 5.23 3.35
C LEU A 166 13.92 5.51 4.57
N ARG A 167 15.02 6.27 4.41
CA ARG A 167 15.89 6.65 5.52
C ARG A 167 15.15 7.50 6.57
N GLY A 168 14.20 8.33 6.13
CA GLY A 168 13.32 9.10 7.01
C GLY A 168 12.32 8.27 7.84
N THR A 169 12.27 6.95 7.63
CA THR A 169 11.48 5.99 8.44
C THR A 169 12.38 5.09 9.30
N ASP A 170 13.67 5.44 9.42
CA ASP A 170 14.75 4.63 10.02
C ASP A 170 14.90 3.25 9.39
N LEU A 171 14.50 3.09 8.12
CA LEU A 171 14.74 1.85 7.38
C LEU A 171 16.12 1.89 6.73
N THR A 172 16.85 0.79 6.85
CA THR A 172 18.17 0.64 6.22
C THR A 172 18.03 0.58 4.70
N THR A 173 18.85 1.34 4.00
CA THR A 173 19.03 1.28 2.55
C THR A 173 20.46 0.88 2.22
N ARG A 174 20.71 0.47 0.97
CA ARG A 174 22.06 0.40 0.40
C ARG A 174 22.80 1.75 0.59
N PRO A 175 24.13 1.73 0.74
CA PRO A 175 24.99 2.93 0.70
C PRO A 175 24.86 3.73 -0.61
N ASP A 176 25.20 5.02 -0.58
CA ASP A 176 24.98 5.93 -1.72
C ASP A 176 25.92 5.66 -2.91
N ASP A 177 27.14 5.21 -2.64
CA ASP A 177 28.12 4.74 -3.64
C ASP A 177 27.58 3.50 -4.36
N GLU A 178 27.12 2.49 -3.60
CA GLU A 178 26.53 1.27 -4.15
C GLU A 178 25.28 1.57 -5.01
N ILE A 179 24.39 2.45 -4.53
CA ILE A 179 23.20 2.88 -5.29
C ILE A 179 23.63 3.54 -6.61
N SER A 180 24.65 4.39 -6.57
CA SER A 180 25.12 5.13 -7.74
C SER A 180 25.76 4.20 -8.79
N GLU A 181 26.58 3.25 -8.35
CA GLU A 181 27.22 2.26 -9.23
C GLU A 181 26.19 1.39 -9.93
N LEU A 182 25.26 0.79 -9.17
CA LEU A 182 24.22 -0.07 -9.71
C LEU A 182 23.23 0.72 -10.59
N ALA A 183 22.90 1.97 -10.23
CA ALA A 183 22.07 2.81 -11.08
C ALA A 183 22.72 3.07 -12.44
N ALA A 184 24.05 3.26 -12.48
CA ALA A 184 24.79 3.40 -13.72
C ALA A 184 24.80 2.09 -14.54
N GLU A 185 24.98 0.94 -13.89
CA GLU A 185 24.91 -0.39 -14.52
C GLU A 185 23.56 -0.61 -15.23
N PHE A 186 22.46 -0.26 -14.58
CA PHE A 186 21.12 -0.39 -15.13
C PHE A 186 20.70 0.75 -16.07
N GLY A 187 21.59 1.72 -16.34
CA GLY A 187 21.30 2.86 -17.21
C GLY A 187 20.24 3.82 -16.67
N LEU A 188 20.09 3.89 -15.33
CA LEU A 188 19.14 4.76 -14.64
C LEU A 188 19.72 6.18 -14.55
N LYS A 189 19.46 6.99 -15.57
CA LYS A 189 19.96 8.37 -15.68
C LYS A 189 19.09 9.41 -14.97
#